data_AF-A0A968AGC0-F1
#
_entry.id   AF-A0A968AGC0-F1
#
_cell.length_a   1.000
_cell.length_b   1.000
_cell.length_c   1.000
_cell.angle_alpha   90.00
_cell.angle_beta   90.00
_cell.angle_gamma   90.00
#
_symmetry.space_group_name_H-M   'P 1'
#
loop_
_entity.id
_entity.type
_entity.pdbx_description
1 polymer ?
#
loop_
_entity_poly.entity_id
_entity_poly.type
_entity_poly.pdbx_seq_one_letter_code
_entity_poly.pdbx_strand_id
1 'polypeptide(L)'
;MASLNPVLKGLMRDWRSGELQMILIAVFIAVTSITTVGFFTDRIQRLTQIQANELLAADRVLRSSFPIEEKLIRLAKQQGLETTSTISFRSVVAYNDILELSELKAIESGYP
;
A
#
# COMPACT_ATOMS: atom_id res chain seq x y z
N MET A 1 -37.21 -30.66 28.77
CA MET A 1 -36.74 -30.14 27.47
C MET A 1 -35.43 -29.39 27.69
N ALA A 2 -34.29 -30.06 27.50
CA ALA A 2 -32.98 -29.45 27.28
C ALA A 2 -32.00 -30.59 26.95
N SER A 3 -32.13 -31.18 25.76
CA SER A 3 -31.12 -32.09 25.25
C SER A 3 -29.89 -31.26 24.88
N LEU A 4 -29.01 -31.00 25.86
CA LEU A 4 -27.72 -30.39 25.59
C LEU A 4 -26.97 -31.30 24.60
N ASN A 5 -26.63 -30.70 23.47
CA ASN A 5 -26.26 -31.34 22.22
C ASN A 5 -25.09 -32.34 22.40
N PRO A 6 -25.24 -33.64 22.07
CA PRO A 6 -24.18 -34.64 22.23
C PRO A 6 -22.89 -34.28 21.46
N VAL A 7 -23.02 -33.51 20.39
CA VAL A 7 -21.92 -32.98 19.57
C VAL A 7 -20.98 -32.08 20.37
N LEU A 8 -21.51 -31.19 21.22
CA LEU A 8 -20.70 -30.29 22.06
C LEU A 8 -19.91 -31.05 23.13
N LYS A 9 -20.49 -32.14 23.66
CA LYS A 9 -19.82 -33.02 24.62
C LYS A 9 -18.70 -33.82 23.97
N GLY A 10 -18.90 -34.29 22.73
CA GLY A 10 -17.86 -34.90 21.91
C GLY A 10 -16.70 -33.94 21.66
N LEU A 11 -17.00 -32.72 21.20
CA LEU A 11 -16.02 -31.66 20.98
C LEU A 11 -15.21 -31.30 22.24
N MET A 12 -15.85 -31.16 23.41
CA MET A 12 -15.12 -30.91 24.68
C MET A 12 -14.21 -32.07 25.09
N ARG A 13 -14.59 -33.31 24.75
CA ARG A 13 -13.77 -34.49 25.05
C ARG A 13 -12.59 -34.59 24.08
N ASP A 14 -12.83 -34.36 22.80
CA ASP A 14 -11.80 -34.41 21.75
C ASP A 14 -10.86 -33.18 21.83
N TRP A 15 -11.32 -32.08 22.45
CA TRP A 15 -10.45 -30.98 22.88
C TRP A 15 -9.42 -31.42 23.93
N ARG A 16 -9.78 -32.36 24.81
CA ARG A 16 -8.88 -32.94 25.83
C ARG A 16 -7.94 -34.00 25.27
N SER A 17 -8.24 -34.60 24.12
CA SER A 17 -7.36 -35.59 23.47
C SER A 17 -6.23 -34.98 22.64
N GLY A 18 -6.18 -33.64 22.50
CA GLY A 18 -5.08 -32.91 21.84
C GLY A 18 -5.11 -32.93 20.30
N GLU A 19 -5.92 -33.80 19.69
CA GLU A 19 -6.04 -33.93 18.24
C GLU A 19 -6.66 -32.69 17.60
N LEU A 20 -7.71 -32.13 18.22
CA LEU A 20 -8.37 -30.92 17.74
C LEU A 20 -7.45 -29.68 17.79
N GLN A 21 -6.52 -29.65 18.74
CA GLN A 21 -5.57 -28.55 18.90
C GLN A 21 -4.58 -28.51 17.73
N MET A 22 -4.12 -29.66 17.24
CA MET A 22 -3.24 -29.73 16.06
C MET A 22 -3.95 -29.22 14.80
N ILE A 23 -5.21 -29.59 14.59
CA ILE A 23 -6.01 -29.12 13.45
C ILE A 23 -6.20 -27.60 13.54
N LEU A 24 -6.52 -27.07 14.73
CA LEU A 24 -6.67 -25.63 14.94
C LEU A 24 -5.37 -24.87 14.68
N ILE A 25 -4.22 -25.37 15.15
CA ILE A 25 -2.92 -24.77 14.89
C ILE A 25 -2.60 -24.79 13.39
N ALA A 26 -2.86 -25.91 12.71
CA ALA A 26 -2.63 -26.02 11.27
C ALA A 26 -3.47 -25.01 10.48
N VAL A 27 -4.76 -24.89 10.79
CA VAL A 27 -5.65 -23.91 10.15
C VAL A 27 -5.22 -22.48 10.47
N PHE A 28 -4.83 -22.21 11.72
CA PHE A 28 -4.36 -20.89 12.13
C PHE A 28 -3.10 -20.47 11.36
N ILE A 29 -2.13 -21.39 11.22
CA ILE A 29 -0.91 -21.16 10.44
C ILE A 29 -1.26 -20.93 8.97
N ALA A 30 -2.15 -21.73 8.39
CA ALA A 30 -2.56 -21.60 7.00
C ALA A 30 -3.21 -20.24 6.71
N VAL A 31 -4.19 -19.84 7.52
CA VAL A 31 -4.89 -18.55 7.37
C VAL A 31 -3.92 -17.38 7.56
N THR A 32 -3.11 -17.42 8.62
CA THR A 32 -2.10 -16.38 8.89
C THR A 32 -1.14 -16.23 7.72
N SER A 33 -0.65 -17.35 7.17
CA SER A 33 0.29 -17.34 6.04
C SER A 33 -0.32 -16.71 4.79
N ILE A 34 -1.54 -17.11 4.43
CA ILE A 34 -2.25 -16.56 3.25
C ILE A 34 -2.50 -15.05 3.44
N THR A 35 -2.95 -14.65 4.63
CA THR A 35 -3.19 -13.24 4.98
C THR A 35 -1.90 -12.42 4.91
N THR A 36 -0.78 -12.93 5.45
CA THR A 36 0.52 -12.23 5.39
C THR A 36 1.01 -12.07 3.96
N VAL A 37 0.89 -13.10 3.11
CA VAL A 37 1.27 -13.01 1.69
C VAL A 37 0.37 -12.02 0.94
N GLY A 38 -0.93 -12.00 1.23
CA GLY A 38 -1.86 -10.99 0.71
C GLY A 38 -1.43 -9.56 1.07
N PHE A 39 -1.21 -9.28 2.35
CA PHE A 39 -0.74 -7.96 2.81
C PHE A 39 0.60 -7.55 2.22
N PHE A 40 1.52 -8.50 2.06
CA PHE A 40 2.81 -8.26 1.42
C PHE A 40 2.65 -7.90 -0.06
N THR A 41 1.76 -8.60 -0.75
CA THR A 41 1.44 -8.35 -2.17
C THR A 41 0.78 -6.99 -2.34
N ASP A 42 -0.20 -6.64 -1.50
CA ASP A 42 -0.84 -5.32 -1.50
C ASP A 42 0.16 -4.20 -1.21
N ARG A 43 1.16 -4.46 -0.36
CA ARG A 43 2.25 -3.52 -0.09
C ARG A 43 3.16 -3.37 -1.30
N ILE A 44 3.56 -4.46 -1.94
CA ILE A 44 4.37 -4.42 -3.17
C ILE A 44 3.61 -3.69 -4.29
N GLN A 45 2.36 -4.05 -4.53
CA GLN A 45 1.54 -3.42 -5.55
C GLN A 45 1.43 -1.91 -5.32
N ARG A 46 1.24 -1.45 -4.08
CA ARG A 46 1.25 -0.01 -3.75
C ARG A 46 2.61 0.65 -4.02
N LEU A 47 3.72 0.01 -3.66
CA LEU A 47 5.06 0.53 -3.93
C LEU A 47 5.36 0.61 -5.43
N THR A 48 4.96 -0.41 -6.19
CA THR A 48 5.13 -0.45 -7.64
C THR A 48 4.21 0.55 -8.33
N GLN A 49 2.97 0.74 -7.88
CA GLN A 49 2.06 1.74 -8.45
C GLN A 49 2.62 3.17 -8.29
N ILE A 50 3.23 3.47 -7.15
CA ILE A 50 3.88 4.76 -6.90
C ILE A 50 5.10 4.95 -7.83
N GLN A 51 5.88 3.89 -8.08
CA GLN A 51 7.05 3.96 -8.98
C GLN A 51 6.68 3.93 -10.46
N ALA A 52 5.63 3.20 -10.86
CA ALA A 52 5.22 3.04 -12.24
C ALA A 52 4.57 4.31 -12.81
N ASN A 53 3.83 5.06 -11.97
CA ASN A 53 3.30 6.38 -12.35
C ASN A 53 4.40 7.42 -12.60
N GLU A 54 5.63 7.18 -12.13
CA GLU A 54 6.79 8.04 -12.40
C GLU A 54 7.58 7.60 -13.64
N LEU A 55 7.47 6.33 -14.03
CA LEU A 55 8.20 5.76 -15.18
C LEU A 55 7.41 5.83 -16.50
N LEU A 56 6.08 6.03 -16.45
CA LEU A 56 5.23 6.10 -17.65
C LEU A 56 5.02 7.53 -18.19
N ALA A 57 5.50 8.55 -17.49
CA ALA A 57 5.18 9.95 -17.75
C ALA A 57 6.35 10.77 -18.36
N ALA A 58 7.59 10.28 -18.29
CA ALA A 58 8.71 10.95 -18.95
C ALA A 58 9.88 9.99 -19.20
N ASP A 59 10.54 10.11 -20.36
CA ASP A 59 11.82 9.42 -20.62
C ASP A 59 12.91 9.85 -19.60
N ARG A 60 12.76 11.04 -19.00
CA ARG A 60 13.68 11.63 -18.02
C ARG A 60 12.92 12.44 -16.95
N VAL A 61 13.09 12.06 -15.68
CA VAL A 61 12.53 12.78 -14.52
C VAL A 61 13.66 13.44 -13.73
N LEU A 62 13.58 14.75 -13.50
CA LEU A 62 14.52 15.50 -12.66
C LEU A 62 13.85 15.88 -11.35
N ARG A 63 14.38 15.37 -10.23
CA ARG A 63 13.86 15.60 -8.87
C ARG A 63 14.89 16.34 -8.03
N SER A 64 14.44 17.33 -7.29
CA SER A 64 15.27 18.11 -6.37
C SER A 64 14.44 18.53 -5.16
N SER A 65 15.04 18.54 -3.98
CA SER A 65 14.44 19.10 -2.76
C SER A 65 14.44 20.63 -2.76
N PHE A 66 15.15 21.25 -3.72
CA PHE A 66 15.19 22.68 -3.96
C PHE A 66 14.60 23.00 -5.34
N PRO A 67 14.10 24.23 -5.58
CA PRO A 67 13.63 24.65 -6.88
C PRO A 67 14.65 24.36 -7.98
N ILE A 68 14.20 23.73 -9.07
CA ILE A 68 15.05 23.42 -10.23
C ILE A 68 15.40 24.73 -10.93
N GLU A 69 16.67 24.92 -11.28
CA GLU A 69 17.12 26.12 -11.96
C GLU A 69 16.42 26.29 -13.32
N GLU A 70 15.81 27.46 -13.56
CA GLU A 70 15.07 27.72 -14.80
C GLU A 70 15.92 27.56 -16.06
N LYS A 71 17.24 27.73 -15.96
CA LYS A 71 18.18 27.53 -17.06
C LYS A 71 18.07 26.11 -17.63
N LEU A 72 17.92 25.10 -16.76
CA LEU A 72 17.78 23.69 -17.20
C LEU A 72 16.46 23.46 -17.92
N ILE A 73 15.36 24.03 -17.41
CA ILE A 73 14.04 23.96 -18.04
C ILE A 73 14.08 24.62 -19.43
N ARG A 74 14.73 25.79 -19.55
CA ARG A 74 14.91 26.48 -20.84
C ARG A 74 15.72 25.65 -21.83
N LEU A 75 16.81 25.02 -21.40
CA LEU A 75 17.61 24.15 -22.26
C LEU A 75 16.80 22.94 -22.75
N ALA A 76 16.01 22.31 -21.89
CA ALA A 76 15.13 21.20 -22.27
C ALA A 76 14.11 21.62 -23.35
N LYS A 77 13.46 22.78 -23.17
CA LYS A 77 12.54 23.34 -24.18
C LYS A 77 13.24 23.68 -25.49
N GLN A 78 14.47 24.19 -25.45
CA GLN A 78 15.28 24.46 -26.65
C GLN A 78 15.66 23.19 -27.40
N GLN A 79 15.77 22.05 -26.71
CA GLN A 79 16.01 20.75 -27.31
C GLN A 79 14.72 20.08 -27.83
N GLY A 80 13.57 20.76 -27.76
CA GLY A 80 12.29 20.25 -28.23
C GLY A 80 11.64 19.24 -27.27
N LEU A 81 12.10 19.16 -26.02
CA LEU A 81 11.50 18.29 -25.02
C LEU A 81 10.24 18.93 -24.44
N GLU A 82 9.18 18.14 -24.34
CA GLU A 82 8.02 18.49 -23.53
C GLU A 82 8.39 18.40 -22.06
N THR A 83 8.07 19.45 -21.30
CA THR A 83 8.44 19.55 -19.88
C THR A 83 7.23 19.93 -19.06
N THR A 84 7.00 19.19 -17.98
CA THR A 84 5.95 19.48 -16.99
C THR A 84 6.57 19.60 -15.61
N SER A 85 6.25 20.66 -14.87
CA SER A 85 6.69 20.80 -13.48
C SER A 85 5.71 20.14 -12.53
N THR A 86 6.24 19.54 -11.48
CA THR A 86 5.47 18.94 -10.40
C THR A 86 6.15 19.23 -9.07
N ILE A 87 5.34 19.57 -8.07
CA ILE A 87 5.80 19.80 -6.70
C ILE A 87 5.07 18.80 -5.81
N SER A 88 5.80 17.99 -5.03
CA SER A 88 5.19 17.18 -3.97
C SER A 88 5.84 17.41 -2.62
N PHE A 89 5.02 17.35 -1.57
CA PHE A 89 5.47 17.45 -0.18
C PHE A 89 4.52 16.69 0.75
N ARG A 90 5.06 16.21 1.87
CA ARG A 90 4.28 15.54 2.91
C ARG A 90 3.60 16.58 3.80
N SER A 91 2.33 16.36 4.10
CA SER A 91 1.52 17.20 4.98
C SER A 91 0.67 16.32 5.91
N VAL A 92 -0.03 16.95 6.84
CA VAL A 92 -1.05 16.30 7.68
C VAL A 92 -2.40 16.84 7.25
N VAL A 93 -3.34 15.95 6.95
CA VAL A 93 -4.75 16.31 6.72
C VAL A 93 -5.54 15.94 7.97
N ALA A 94 -6.39 16.87 8.41
CA ALA A 94 -7.27 16.69 9.55
C ALA A 94 -8.72 16.54 9.07
N TYR A 95 -9.40 15.49 9.51
CA TYR A 95 -10.83 15.28 9.27
C TYR A 95 -11.48 14.56 10.46
N ASN A 96 -12.56 15.13 11.02
CA ASN A 96 -13.27 14.58 12.19
C ASN A 96 -12.34 14.15 13.35
N ASP A 97 -11.43 15.05 13.78
CA ASP A 97 -10.42 14.81 14.82
C ASP A 97 -9.39 13.70 14.53
N ILE A 98 -9.38 13.15 13.31
CA ILE A 98 -8.37 12.21 12.83
C ILE A 98 -7.31 12.98 12.06
N LEU A 99 -6.05 12.85 12.50
CA LEU A 99 -4.87 13.36 11.79
C LEU A 99 -4.25 12.24 10.98
N GLU A 100 -4.16 12.43 9.66
CA GLU A 100 -3.55 11.47 8.75
C GLU A 100 -2.39 12.11 7.98
N LEU A 101 -1.25 11.41 7.93
CA LEU A 101 -0.12 11.81 7.09
C LEU A 101 -0.48 11.59 5.62
N SER A 102 -0.42 12.65 4.82
CA SER A 102 -0.72 12.63 3.40
C SER A 102 0.42 13.23 2.57
N GLU A 103 0.46 12.90 1.29
CA GLU A 103 1.35 13.55 0.32
C GLU A 103 0.50 14.44 -0.60
N LEU A 104 0.83 15.74 -0.63
CA LEU A 104 0.22 16.69 -1.55
C LEU A 104 1.09 16.80 -2.78
N LYS A 105 0.48 16.66 -3.96
CA LYS A 105 1.14 16.76 -5.27
C LYS A 105 0.43 17.83 -6.10
N ALA A 106 1.14 18.91 -6.40
CA ALA A 106 0.71 19.96 -7.33
C ALA A 106 1.35 19.72 -8.70
N ILE A 107 0.56 19.81 -9.76
CA ILE A 107 0.94 19.41 -11.11
C ILE A 107 0.58 20.54 -12.06
N GLU A 108 1.52 20.94 -12.93
CA GLU A 108 1.25 21.89 -14.01
C GLU A 108 0.47 21.24 -15.16
N SER A 109 -0.22 22.06 -15.96
CA SER A 109 -0.93 21.59 -17.16
C SER A 109 0.06 20.97 -18.14
N GLY A 110 -0.16 19.70 -18.52
CA GLY A 110 0.75 18.95 -19.40
C GLY A 110 1.22 17.60 -18.84
N TYR A 111 0.83 17.22 -17.63
CA TYR A 111 1.02 15.86 -17.08
C TYR A 111 0.06 14.85 -17.73
N PRO A 112 0.38 13.56 -17.90
CA PRO A 112 1.51 12.80 -17.34
C PRO A 112 2.88 13.33 -17.75
#